data_AF-A0A7S0UFU1-F1
#
_entry.id   AF-A0A7S0UFU1-F1
#
_cell.length_a   1.000
_cell.length_b   1.000
_cell.length_c   1.000
_cell.angle_alpha   90.00
_cell.angle_beta   90.00
_cell.angle_gamma   90.00
#
_symmetry.space_group_name_H-M   'P 1'
#
loop_
_entity.id
_entity.type
_entity.pdbx_description
1 polymer ?
#
loop_
_entity_poly.entity_id
_entity_poly.type
_entity_poly.pdbx_seq_one_letter_code
_entity_poly.pdbx_strand_id
1 'polypeptide(L)'
;NSFIKQNSKQKKKKEKQSESSIQKIFCFLREDFGKSLFVFNKFSENSGKIMTSAGSKGSKNNLSQMSLCLGQQSIGGERIKKGFLKRILPHFYYSKMGCNPSQNGFIQRSFLQGLNSVDFFFHSIAGREGLVDTAIKTAETGYLQRRLMKTLEDVVIFYDYSARTSDGRLIQPKFGLDCINPGKVSILFGLNNSYRKVENFHFWKKNNLNFSERETFLRSFSFGDMDSIPFFFKIRDLAYGLLNFKNQKKKNIFF
;
A
#
# COMPACT_ATOMS: atom_id res chain seq x y z
N ASN A 1 32.38 0.86 -37.90
CA ASN A 1 32.28 0.41 -36.48
C ASN A 1 31.33 1.21 -35.57
N SER A 2 31.18 2.53 -35.75
CA SER A 2 30.23 3.36 -34.96
C SER A 2 28.76 3.09 -35.27
N PHE A 3 28.38 2.98 -36.56
CA PHE A 3 27.01 2.71 -37.01
C PHE A 3 26.46 1.34 -36.57
N ILE A 4 27.29 0.28 -36.60
CA ILE A 4 26.90 -1.06 -36.13
C ILE A 4 26.67 -1.06 -34.60
N LYS A 5 27.48 -0.29 -33.84
CA LYS A 5 27.28 -0.08 -32.40
C LYS A 5 26.02 0.75 -32.10
N GLN A 6 25.66 1.71 -32.94
CA GLN A 6 24.41 2.47 -32.81
C GLN A 6 23.18 1.61 -33.11
N ASN A 7 23.21 0.81 -34.20
CA ASN A 7 22.11 -0.09 -34.57
C ASN A 7 21.88 -1.20 -33.54
N SER A 8 22.94 -1.78 -32.98
CA SER A 8 22.84 -2.76 -31.90
C SER A 8 22.32 -2.16 -30.58
N LYS A 9 22.68 -0.92 -30.25
CA LYS A 9 22.11 -0.19 -29.12
C LYS A 9 20.62 0.12 -29.33
N GLN A 10 20.22 0.52 -30.54
CA GLN A 10 18.82 0.77 -30.87
C GLN A 10 17.96 -0.51 -30.81
N LYS A 11 18.46 -1.65 -31.32
CA LYS A 11 17.77 -2.95 -31.19
C LYS A 11 17.55 -3.34 -29.72
N LYS A 12 18.60 -3.25 -28.88
CA LYS A 12 18.50 -3.53 -27.44
C LYS A 12 17.51 -2.61 -26.72
N LYS A 13 17.42 -1.33 -27.11
CA LYS A 13 16.44 -0.40 -26.54
C LYS A 13 15.00 -0.80 -26.90
N LYS A 14 14.74 -1.20 -28.16
CA LYS A 14 13.42 -1.67 -28.59
C LYS A 14 13.00 -2.94 -27.84
N GLU A 15 13.91 -3.90 -27.67
CA GLU A 15 13.66 -5.14 -26.90
C GLU A 15 13.32 -4.85 -25.43
N LYS A 16 14.05 -3.94 -24.79
CA LYS A 16 13.75 -3.51 -23.42
C LYS A 16 12.38 -2.84 -23.30
N GLN A 17 12.02 -2.01 -24.28
CA GLN A 17 10.69 -1.39 -24.31
C GLN A 17 9.59 -2.44 -24.44
N SER A 18 9.73 -3.42 -25.34
CA SER A 18 8.73 -4.50 -25.47
C SER A 18 8.58 -5.33 -24.19
N GLU A 19 9.69 -5.69 -23.53
CA GLU A 19 9.62 -6.45 -22.26
C GLU A 19 8.95 -5.63 -21.14
N SER A 20 9.20 -4.32 -21.08
CA SER A 20 8.53 -3.45 -20.12
C SER A 20 7.01 -3.38 -20.35
N SER A 21 6.57 -3.37 -21.61
CA SER A 21 5.14 -3.39 -21.97
C SER A 21 4.50 -4.71 -21.57
N ILE A 22 5.18 -5.84 -21.81
CA ILE A 22 4.70 -7.18 -21.41
C ILE A 22 4.56 -7.27 -19.89
N GLN A 23 5.54 -6.77 -19.15
CA GLN A 23 5.48 -6.75 -17.68
C GLN A 23 4.29 -5.93 -17.16
N LYS A 24 4.01 -4.78 -17.78
CA LYS A 24 2.82 -3.97 -17.45
C LYS A 24 1.52 -4.74 -17.69
N ILE A 25 1.40 -5.44 -18.82
CA ILE A 25 0.23 -6.27 -19.13
C ILE A 25 0.01 -7.34 -18.04
N PHE A 26 1.07 -8.03 -17.61
CA PHE A 26 0.94 -9.03 -16.54
C PHE A 26 0.61 -8.41 -15.18
N CYS A 27 1.06 -7.19 -14.89
CA CYS A 27 0.63 -6.47 -13.69
C CYS A 27 -0.87 -6.16 -13.73
N PHE A 28 -1.39 -5.63 -14.84
CA PHE A 28 -2.82 -5.34 -15.00
C PHE A 28 -3.68 -6.61 -14.89
N LEU A 29 -3.26 -7.69 -15.56
CA LEU A 29 -3.95 -8.97 -15.50
C LEU A 29 -4.05 -9.50 -14.05
N ARG A 30 -2.99 -9.35 -13.26
CA ARG A 30 -2.99 -9.73 -11.84
C ARG A 30 -3.92 -8.85 -10.99
N GLU A 31 -3.96 -7.54 -11.27
CA GLU A 31 -4.86 -6.62 -10.58
C GLU A 31 -6.33 -6.94 -10.88
N ASP A 32 -6.66 -7.27 -12.12
CA ASP A 32 -8.02 -7.61 -12.53
C ASP A 32 -8.48 -8.93 -11.89
N PHE A 33 -7.58 -9.91 -11.77
CA PHE A 33 -7.82 -11.11 -10.94
C PHE A 33 -8.07 -10.78 -9.47
N GLY A 34 -7.34 -9.81 -8.90
CA GLY A 34 -7.58 -9.36 -7.53
C GLY A 34 -8.94 -8.67 -7.34
N LYS A 35 -9.39 -7.90 -8.34
CA LYS A 35 -10.71 -7.26 -8.33
C LYS A 35 -11.82 -8.30 -8.47
N SER A 36 -11.70 -9.22 -9.42
CA SER A 36 -12.71 -10.24 -9.68
C SER A 36 -12.91 -11.16 -8.47
N LEU A 37 -11.83 -11.61 -7.82
CA LEU A 37 -11.89 -12.39 -6.59
C LEU A 37 -12.70 -11.69 -5.48
N PHE A 38 -12.54 -10.38 -5.37
CA PHE A 38 -13.22 -9.58 -4.36
C PHE A 38 -14.71 -9.38 -4.66
N VAL A 39 -15.10 -9.38 -5.94
CA VAL A 39 -16.50 -9.32 -6.37
C VAL A 39 -17.20 -10.67 -6.16
N PHE A 40 -16.55 -11.77 -6.54
CA PHE A 40 -17.16 -13.11 -6.48
C PHE A 40 -17.29 -13.67 -5.06
N ASN A 41 -16.33 -13.42 -4.17
CA ASN A 41 -16.41 -13.92 -2.79
C ASN A 41 -17.36 -13.06 -1.94
N LYS A 42 -18.37 -13.67 -1.31
CA LYS A 42 -19.24 -12.96 -0.34
C LYS A 42 -18.44 -12.48 0.87
N PHE A 43 -18.81 -11.30 1.39
CA PHE A 43 -18.09 -10.63 2.48
C PHE A 43 -18.12 -11.40 3.81
N SER A 44 -19.19 -12.15 4.07
CA SER A 44 -19.45 -12.80 5.36
C SER A 44 -18.76 -14.15 5.57
N GLU A 45 -18.21 -14.76 4.53
CA GLU A 45 -17.78 -16.17 4.58
C GLU A 45 -16.25 -16.34 4.63
N ASN A 46 -15.49 -15.37 4.10
CA ASN A 46 -14.03 -15.50 3.98
C ASN A 46 -13.30 -14.57 4.95
N SER A 47 -12.68 -15.16 5.97
CA SER A 47 -11.85 -14.46 6.96
C SER A 47 -10.72 -13.63 6.33
N GLY A 48 -10.09 -14.13 5.26
CA GLY A 48 -9.05 -13.40 4.54
C GLY A 48 -9.56 -12.13 3.86
N LYS A 49 -10.80 -12.15 3.35
CA LYS A 49 -11.46 -10.97 2.79
C LYS A 49 -11.82 -9.96 3.86
N ILE A 50 -12.32 -10.40 5.02
CA ILE A 50 -12.65 -9.53 6.15
C ILE A 50 -11.39 -8.81 6.64
N MET A 51 -10.29 -9.54 6.85
CA MET A 51 -8.99 -8.99 7.27
C MET A 51 -8.48 -7.91 6.30
N THR A 52 -8.55 -8.19 5.01
CA THR A 52 -8.13 -7.23 3.96
C THR A 52 -9.07 -6.01 3.90
N SER A 53 -10.38 -6.22 4.05
CA SER A 53 -11.39 -5.14 4.01
C SER A 53 -11.30 -4.22 5.22
N ALA A 54 -10.98 -4.77 6.38
CA ALA A 54 -10.75 -4.02 7.61
C ALA A 54 -9.45 -3.20 7.58
N GLY A 55 -8.58 -3.41 6.58
CA GLY A 55 -7.28 -2.74 6.48
C GLY A 55 -6.28 -3.19 7.53
N SER A 56 -6.54 -4.28 8.26
CA SER A 56 -5.66 -4.75 9.33
C SER A 56 -4.39 -5.41 8.79
N LYS A 57 -4.54 -6.35 7.85
CA LYS A 57 -3.41 -7.03 7.21
C LYS A 57 -3.80 -7.62 5.86
N GLY A 58 -2.83 -7.65 4.95
CA GLY A 58 -3.01 -8.20 3.62
C GLY A 58 -3.65 -7.22 2.64
N SER A 59 -3.43 -7.49 1.36
CA SER A 59 -3.99 -6.71 0.25
C SER A 59 -4.75 -7.63 -0.70
N LYS A 60 -5.51 -7.04 -1.63
CA LYS A 60 -6.18 -7.78 -2.73
C LYS A 60 -5.19 -8.63 -3.52
N ASN A 61 -3.94 -8.17 -3.66
CA ASN A 61 -2.88 -8.91 -4.34
C ASN A 61 -2.44 -10.15 -3.54
N ASN A 62 -2.36 -10.07 -2.21
CA ASN A 62 -2.04 -11.24 -1.38
C ASN A 62 -3.11 -12.32 -1.51
N LEU A 63 -4.39 -11.94 -1.45
CA LEU A 63 -5.52 -12.86 -1.68
C LEU A 63 -5.47 -13.48 -3.09
N SER A 64 -5.21 -12.66 -4.12
CA SER A 64 -5.06 -13.12 -5.50
C SER A 64 -3.91 -14.12 -5.65
N GLN A 65 -2.77 -13.90 -4.99
CA GLN A 65 -1.63 -14.82 -5.02
C GLN A 65 -1.91 -16.14 -4.30
N MET A 66 -2.68 -16.08 -3.20
CA MET A 66 -3.09 -17.27 -2.47
C MET A 66 -4.05 -18.14 -3.28
N SER A 67 -5.04 -17.55 -3.94
CA SER A 67 -6.14 -18.28 -4.57
C SER A 67 -6.00 -18.47 -6.10
N LEU A 68 -5.57 -17.45 -6.85
CA LEU A 68 -5.63 -17.40 -8.31
C LEU A 68 -4.28 -17.62 -9.00
N CYS A 69 -3.40 -16.63 -8.98
CA CYS A 69 -2.06 -16.74 -9.58
C CYS A 69 -1.04 -15.85 -8.87
N LEU A 70 0.22 -16.29 -8.82
CA LEU A 70 1.32 -15.47 -8.31
C LEU A 70 1.65 -14.28 -9.21
N GLY A 71 1.64 -14.53 -10.52
CA GLY A 71 1.98 -13.57 -11.56
C GLY A 71 3.47 -13.53 -11.89
N GLN A 72 3.88 -12.43 -12.55
CA GLN A 72 5.24 -12.26 -13.05
C GLN A 72 6.24 -11.99 -11.91
N GLN A 73 7.30 -12.81 -11.84
CA GLN A 73 8.47 -12.56 -11.00
C GLN A 73 9.49 -11.72 -11.77
N SER A 74 9.98 -10.66 -11.16
CA SER A 74 10.98 -9.74 -11.74
C SER A 74 12.21 -9.68 -10.86
N ILE A 75 13.38 -9.50 -11.47
CA ILE A 75 14.65 -9.30 -10.78
C ILE A 75 15.23 -7.96 -11.21
N GLY A 76 15.51 -7.05 -10.28
CA GLY A 76 16.07 -5.73 -10.57
C GLY A 76 15.16 -4.88 -11.47
N GLY A 77 13.84 -5.03 -11.34
CA GLY A 77 12.84 -4.34 -12.15
C GLY A 77 12.64 -4.87 -13.57
N GLU A 78 13.48 -5.81 -14.05
CA GLU A 78 13.35 -6.46 -15.34
C GLU A 78 12.86 -7.91 -15.16
N ARG A 79 12.32 -8.53 -16.22
CA ARG A 79 12.00 -9.97 -16.18
C ARG A 79 13.27 -10.80 -16.10
N ILE A 80 13.13 -12.05 -15.67
CA ILE A 80 14.26 -12.96 -15.44
C ILE A 80 15.13 -13.07 -16.72
N LYS A 81 16.40 -12.72 -16.58
CA LYS A 81 17.36 -12.71 -17.68
C LYS A 81 17.86 -14.11 -18.00
N LYS A 82 18.29 -14.28 -19.25
CA LYS A 82 18.93 -15.52 -19.73
C LYS A 82 20.34 -15.62 -19.14
N GLY A 83 20.52 -16.49 -18.15
CA GLY A 83 21.82 -16.78 -17.54
C GLY A 83 22.64 -17.83 -18.30
N PHE A 84 21.99 -18.68 -19.11
CA PHE A 84 22.65 -19.71 -19.92
C PHE A 84 22.66 -19.30 -21.41
N LEU A 85 23.35 -20.11 -22.24
CA LEU A 85 23.41 -19.96 -23.70
C LEU A 85 22.01 -19.83 -24.32
N LYS A 86 21.58 -18.58 -24.51
CA LYS A 86 20.23 -18.20 -24.93
C LYS A 86 19.17 -19.07 -24.23
N ARG A 87 19.18 -19.17 -22.89
CA ARG A 87 18.07 -19.74 -22.09
C ARG A 87 18.15 -19.33 -20.63
N ILE A 88 17.05 -19.45 -19.91
CA ILE A 88 16.97 -19.12 -18.47
C ILE A 88 17.30 -20.33 -17.61
N LEU A 89 16.79 -21.51 -17.97
CA LEU A 89 17.05 -22.78 -17.29
C LEU A 89 17.40 -23.87 -18.31
N PRO A 90 18.17 -24.90 -17.92
CA PRO A 90 18.53 -26.01 -18.81
C PRO A 90 17.33 -26.84 -19.26
N HIS A 91 16.25 -26.86 -18.48
CA HIS A 91 14.99 -27.55 -18.79
C HIS A 91 14.25 -26.98 -20.00
N PHE A 92 14.55 -25.75 -20.42
CA PHE A 92 13.91 -25.14 -21.57
C PHE A 92 14.69 -25.40 -22.86
N TYR A 93 13.97 -25.88 -23.87
CA TYR A 93 14.49 -26.09 -25.22
C TYR A 93 14.82 -24.76 -25.91
N TYR A 94 15.89 -24.79 -26.72
CA TYR A 94 16.40 -23.63 -27.44
C TYR A 94 15.43 -23.09 -28.50
N SER A 95 14.67 -23.97 -29.17
CA SER A 95 13.82 -23.63 -30.32
C SER A 95 12.48 -22.98 -29.98
N LYS A 96 12.03 -23.05 -28.72
CA LYS A 96 10.73 -22.49 -28.27
C LYS A 96 10.86 -21.18 -27.50
N MET A 97 11.99 -20.47 -27.66
CA MET A 97 12.31 -19.38 -26.75
C MET A 97 11.82 -18.02 -27.25
N GLY A 98 10.93 -17.42 -26.47
CA GLY A 98 10.47 -16.03 -26.65
C GLY A 98 8.97 -15.83 -26.48
N CYS A 99 8.16 -16.86 -26.72
CA CYS A 99 6.70 -16.71 -26.72
C CYS A 99 6.03 -17.12 -25.41
N ASN A 100 6.60 -18.07 -24.66
CA ASN A 100 5.94 -18.62 -23.48
C ASN A 100 6.23 -17.79 -22.21
N PRO A 101 5.22 -17.17 -21.58
CA PRO A 101 5.40 -16.36 -20.38
C PRO A 101 6.08 -17.11 -19.22
N SER A 102 5.77 -18.41 -19.07
CA SER A 102 6.30 -19.26 -18.00
C SER A 102 7.82 -19.43 -18.07
N GLN A 103 8.42 -19.35 -19.25
CA GLN A 103 9.89 -19.45 -19.38
C GLN A 103 10.58 -18.24 -18.76
N ASN A 104 9.96 -17.06 -18.89
CA ASN A 104 10.49 -15.78 -18.45
C ASN A 104 9.93 -15.38 -17.07
N GLY A 105 9.55 -16.34 -16.22
CA GLY A 105 9.18 -16.11 -14.82
C GLY A 105 7.73 -15.70 -14.55
N PHE A 106 6.80 -15.93 -15.49
CA PHE A 106 5.37 -15.81 -15.20
C PHE A 106 4.84 -17.08 -14.54
N ILE A 107 4.37 -16.97 -13.31
CA ILE A 107 3.83 -18.11 -12.55
C ILE A 107 2.30 -18.05 -12.58
N GLN A 108 1.69 -19.00 -13.29
CA GLN A 108 0.24 -19.10 -13.42
C GLN A 108 -0.41 -19.73 -12.17
N ARG A 109 0.28 -20.65 -11.49
CA ARG A 109 -0.25 -21.34 -10.32
C ARG A 109 -0.34 -20.41 -9.10
N SER A 110 -1.27 -20.72 -8.21
CA SER A 110 -1.42 -20.07 -6.90
C SER A 110 -0.72 -20.85 -5.79
N PHE A 111 -0.59 -20.23 -4.62
CA PHE A 111 -0.10 -20.94 -3.43
C PHE A 111 -1.04 -22.08 -3.00
N LEU A 112 -2.35 -21.95 -3.22
CA LEU A 112 -3.31 -23.01 -2.93
C LEU A 112 -3.07 -24.26 -3.78
N GLN A 113 -2.74 -24.10 -5.06
CA GLN A 113 -2.48 -25.21 -5.97
C GLN A 113 -1.07 -25.80 -5.82
N GLY A 114 -0.15 -25.06 -5.21
CA GLY A 114 1.26 -25.42 -5.10
C GLY A 114 2.07 -25.08 -6.35
N LEU A 115 3.36 -24.83 -6.15
CA LEU A 115 4.29 -24.40 -7.20
C LEU A 115 4.99 -25.59 -7.86
N ASN A 116 5.21 -25.51 -9.17
CA ASN A 116 6.12 -26.44 -9.85
C ASN A 116 7.58 -26.14 -9.47
N SER A 117 8.51 -27.08 -9.65
CA SER A 117 9.92 -26.90 -9.31
C SER A 117 10.56 -25.68 -10.00
N VAL A 118 10.24 -25.46 -11.27
CA VAL A 118 10.70 -24.30 -12.05
C VAL A 118 10.10 -22.99 -11.53
N ASP A 119 8.81 -22.98 -11.21
CA ASP A 119 8.11 -21.80 -10.67
C ASP A 119 8.65 -21.46 -9.28
N PHE A 120 8.89 -22.47 -8.45
CA PHE A 120 9.50 -22.33 -7.14
C PHE A 120 10.90 -21.74 -7.23
N PHE A 121 11.72 -22.20 -8.19
CA PHE A 121 13.04 -21.63 -8.42
C PHE A 121 12.96 -20.15 -8.79
N PHE A 122 12.07 -19.76 -9.71
CA PHE A 122 11.87 -18.36 -10.07
C PHE A 122 11.37 -17.51 -8.92
N HIS A 123 10.45 -18.03 -8.12
CA HIS A 123 9.96 -17.36 -6.92
C HIS A 123 11.05 -17.19 -5.87
N SER A 124 11.92 -18.20 -5.68
CA SER A 124 13.02 -18.16 -4.73
C SER A 124 14.07 -17.10 -5.07
N ILE A 125 14.37 -16.89 -6.37
CA ILE A 125 15.30 -15.84 -6.80
C ILE A 125 14.73 -14.45 -6.49
N ALA A 126 13.46 -14.22 -6.82
CA ALA A 126 12.79 -12.95 -6.52
C ALA A 126 12.68 -12.71 -5.00
N GLY A 127 12.39 -13.76 -4.22
CA GLY A 127 12.38 -13.69 -2.76
C GLY A 127 13.75 -13.34 -2.17
N ARG A 128 14.83 -13.92 -2.71
CA ARG A 128 16.20 -13.62 -2.28
C ARG A 128 16.59 -12.16 -2.52
N GLU A 129 16.21 -11.57 -3.66
CA GLU A 129 16.44 -10.15 -3.90
C GLU A 129 15.78 -9.29 -2.82
N GLY A 130 14.51 -9.58 -2.48
CA GLY A 130 13.81 -8.90 -1.40
C GLY A 130 14.52 -9.02 -0.04
N LEU A 131 15.05 -10.19 0.30
CA LEU A 131 15.80 -10.42 1.55
C LEU A 131 17.15 -9.71 1.60
N VAL A 132 17.85 -9.63 0.46
CA VAL A 132 19.12 -8.91 0.37
C VAL A 132 18.87 -7.41 0.42
N ASP A 133 17.86 -6.92 -0.29
CA ASP A 133 17.47 -5.51 -0.30
C ASP A 133 17.06 -5.02 1.08
N THR A 134 16.35 -5.83 1.87
CA THR A 134 16.00 -5.45 3.24
C THR A 134 17.24 -5.35 4.11
N ALA A 135 18.19 -6.28 4.00
CA ALA A 135 19.44 -6.25 4.76
C ALA A 135 20.32 -5.04 4.41
N ILE A 136 20.39 -4.65 3.14
CA ILE A 136 21.14 -3.46 2.70
C ILE A 136 20.43 -2.19 3.20
N LYS A 137 19.11 -2.09 2.98
CA LYS A 137 18.33 -0.91 3.35
C LYS A 137 18.33 -0.68 4.86
N THR A 138 18.28 -1.72 5.69
CA THR A 138 18.33 -1.55 7.16
C THR A 138 19.65 -0.95 7.63
N ALA A 139 20.78 -1.36 7.04
CA ALA A 139 22.08 -0.79 7.37
C ALA A 139 22.17 0.69 6.94
N GLU A 140 21.72 1.00 5.72
CA GLU A 140 21.75 2.36 5.17
C GLU A 140 20.83 3.33 5.91
N THR A 141 19.58 2.93 6.20
CA THR A 141 18.62 3.81 6.89
C THR A 141 19.06 4.13 8.32
N GLY A 142 19.59 3.14 9.05
CA GLY A 142 20.12 3.37 10.40
C GLY A 142 21.31 4.32 10.42
N TYR A 143 22.24 4.16 9.47
CA TYR A 143 23.38 5.07 9.34
C TYR A 143 22.93 6.50 8.99
N LEU A 144 22.01 6.63 8.03
CA LEU A 144 21.45 7.92 7.64
C LEU A 144 20.74 8.61 8.81
N GLN A 145 19.95 7.86 9.58
CA GLN A 145 19.27 8.38 10.78
C GLN A 145 20.28 8.92 11.80
N ARG A 146 21.35 8.18 12.10
CA ARG A 146 22.38 8.63 13.04
C ARG A 146 23.09 9.88 12.55
N ARG A 147 23.41 9.94 11.25
CA ARG A 147 24.06 11.10 10.64
C ARG A 147 23.16 12.34 10.72
N LEU A 148 21.89 12.21 10.38
CA LEU A 148 20.91 13.29 10.47
C LEU A 148 20.71 13.76 11.90
N MET A 149 20.56 12.83 12.86
CA MET A 149 20.43 13.16 14.28
C MET A 149 21.66 13.93 14.76
N LYS A 150 22.87 13.45 14.47
CA LYS A 150 24.11 14.12 14.88
C LYS A 150 24.30 15.50 14.27
N THR A 151 23.81 15.74 13.05
CA THR A 151 23.86 17.08 12.47
C THR A 151 22.83 18.05 13.02
N LEU A 152 21.71 17.55 13.58
CA LEU A 152 20.58 18.36 14.01
C LEU A 152 20.38 18.39 15.53
N GLU A 153 21.18 17.66 16.30
CA GLU A 153 21.02 17.56 17.77
C GLU A 153 21.17 18.92 18.48
N ASP A 154 21.93 19.84 17.89
CA ASP A 154 22.19 21.16 18.43
C ASP A 154 21.10 22.20 18.12
N VAL A 155 20.13 21.86 17.25
CA VAL A 155 19.11 22.81 16.80
C VAL A 155 17.95 22.86 17.80
N VAL A 156 17.78 24.00 18.47
CA VAL A 156 16.77 24.21 19.50
C VAL A 156 15.95 25.49 19.23
N ILE A 157 14.70 25.48 19.65
CA ILE A 157 13.79 26.64 19.58
C ILE A 157 13.96 27.46 20.86
N PHE A 158 14.29 28.73 20.70
CA PHE A 158 14.44 29.68 21.82
C PHE A 158 13.11 30.38 22.15
N TYR A 159 13.06 31.09 23.28
CA TYR A 159 11.87 31.81 23.75
C TYR A 159 11.36 32.89 22.78
N ASP A 160 12.24 33.37 21.88
CA ASP A 160 11.89 34.32 20.82
C ASP A 160 11.30 33.65 19.56
N TYR A 161 11.01 32.35 19.63
CA TYR A 161 10.52 31.50 18.54
C TYR A 161 11.47 31.33 17.36
N SER A 162 12.74 31.73 17.51
CA SER A 162 13.77 31.47 16.52
C SER A 162 14.39 30.08 16.73
N ALA A 163 14.82 29.44 15.65
CA ALA A 163 15.59 28.20 15.71
C ALA A 163 17.07 28.54 15.56
N ARG A 164 17.86 28.18 16.59
CA ARG A 164 19.31 28.45 16.62
C ARG A 164 20.09 27.19 16.95
N THR A 165 21.37 27.23 16.61
CA THR A 165 22.36 26.22 17.04
C THR A 165 22.86 26.51 18.45
N SER A 166 23.57 25.55 19.03
CA SER A 166 24.33 25.65 20.29
C SER A 166 25.26 26.88 20.34
N ASP A 167 25.93 27.20 19.22
CA ASP A 167 26.79 28.39 19.05
C ASP A 167 26.01 29.73 19.01
N GLY A 168 24.68 29.70 19.05
CA GLY A 168 23.83 30.88 18.92
C GLY A 168 23.61 31.35 17.47
N ARG A 169 24.11 30.63 16.46
CA ARG A 169 23.85 30.97 15.05
C ARG A 169 22.39 30.71 14.69
N LEU A 170 21.75 31.71 14.10
CA LEU A 170 20.36 31.66 13.66
C LEU A 170 20.21 30.80 12.39
N ILE A 171 19.37 29.76 12.45
CA ILE A 171 19.04 28.90 11.30
C ILE A 171 17.73 29.34 10.67
N GLN A 172 16.69 29.51 11.50
CA GLN A 172 15.39 30.02 11.07
C GLN A 172 14.98 31.17 12.00
N PRO A 173 14.53 32.31 11.45
CA PRO A 173 14.05 33.42 12.27
C PRO A 173 12.76 33.07 13.01
N LYS A 174 11.96 32.16 12.44
CA LYS A 174 10.67 31.72 12.98
C LYS A 174 10.53 30.20 12.78
N PHE A 175 10.24 29.46 13.83
CA PHE A 175 10.11 27.99 13.79
C PHE A 175 9.10 27.55 12.72
N GLY A 176 9.55 26.75 11.75
CA GLY A 176 8.69 26.22 10.69
C GLY A 176 7.99 27.30 9.85
N LEU A 177 8.52 28.54 9.85
CA LEU A 177 7.94 29.77 9.27
C LEU A 177 6.59 30.22 9.87
N ASP A 178 5.86 29.32 10.51
CA ASP A 178 4.51 29.56 10.99
C ASP A 178 4.40 29.61 12.53
N CYS A 179 5.43 29.20 13.27
CA CYS A 179 5.42 29.00 14.73
C CYS A 179 4.41 27.93 15.22
N ILE A 180 3.96 27.05 14.33
CA ILE A 180 2.94 26.05 14.67
C ILE A 180 3.62 24.71 14.97
N ASN A 181 3.26 24.09 16.10
CA ASN A 181 3.72 22.75 16.43
C ASN A 181 3.03 21.73 15.49
N PRO A 182 3.79 20.92 14.71
CA PRO A 182 3.22 19.96 13.77
C PRO A 182 2.31 18.93 14.43
N GLY A 183 2.52 18.59 15.71
CA GLY A 183 1.64 17.65 16.43
C GLY A 183 0.24 18.18 16.71
N LYS A 184 0.05 19.51 16.64
CA LYS A 184 -1.26 20.17 16.80
C LYS A 184 -1.91 20.54 15.45
N VAL A 185 -1.21 20.32 14.35
CA VAL A 185 -1.72 20.60 13.00
C VAL A 185 -2.57 19.40 12.57
N SER A 186 -3.83 19.66 12.21
CA SER A 186 -4.63 18.69 11.47
C SER A 186 -4.71 19.13 10.00
N ILE A 187 -4.83 18.17 9.09
CA ILE A 187 -5.02 18.44 7.66
C ILE A 187 -6.31 19.24 7.40
N LEU A 188 -7.26 19.19 8.33
CA LEU A 188 -8.51 19.95 8.31
C LEU A 188 -8.39 21.39 8.84
N PHE A 189 -7.29 21.74 9.52
CA PHE A 189 -6.99 23.12 9.90
C PHE A 189 -6.45 23.88 8.68
N GLY A 190 -7.37 24.24 7.77
CA GLY A 190 -7.16 25.37 6.89
C GLY A 190 -7.02 26.64 7.75
N LEU A 191 -6.01 27.45 7.45
CA LEU A 191 -5.75 28.73 8.10
C LEU A 191 -6.95 29.69 8.00
N ASN A 192 -7.88 29.62 8.94
CA ASN A 192 -8.86 30.67 9.18
C ASN A 192 -8.26 31.71 10.14
N ASN A 193 -7.24 32.42 9.68
CA ASN A 193 -6.90 33.74 10.24
C ASN A 193 -7.76 34.79 9.56
N SER A 194 -9.05 34.77 9.87
CA SER A 194 -9.96 35.91 9.94
C SER A 194 -11.33 35.36 10.29
N TYR A 195 -12.00 35.98 11.26
CA TYR A 195 -13.43 35.85 11.48
C TYR A 195 -14.17 36.33 10.21
N ARG A 196 -14.15 35.54 9.13
CA ARG A 196 -15.03 35.74 7.99
C ARG A 196 -16.26 34.89 8.25
N LYS A 197 -17.33 35.62 8.54
CA LYS A 197 -18.74 35.21 8.44
C LYS A 197 -18.91 33.82 7.85
N VAL A 198 -19.46 32.93 8.67
CA VAL A 198 -20.16 31.75 8.19
C VAL A 198 -21.41 32.25 7.44
N GLU A 199 -21.23 32.77 6.23
CA GLU A 199 -22.31 32.87 5.27
C GLU A 199 -22.48 31.47 4.70
N ASN A 200 -23.50 30.79 5.22
CA ASN A 200 -24.20 29.64 4.67
C ASN A 200 -23.50 28.98 3.47
N PHE A 201 -22.64 27.99 3.74
CA PHE A 201 -22.23 27.01 2.73
C PHE A 201 -23.41 26.09 2.41
N HIS A 202 -24.39 26.67 1.72
CA HIS A 202 -25.38 25.95 0.96
C HIS A 202 -24.78 25.69 -0.43
N PHE A 203 -23.95 24.65 -0.56
CA PHE A 203 -23.92 23.78 -1.74
C PHE A 203 -22.95 22.62 -1.50
N TRP A 204 -23.49 21.47 -1.13
CA TRP A 204 -22.78 20.20 -1.19
C TRP A 204 -22.31 19.96 -2.63
N LYS A 205 -21.02 20.15 -2.92
CA LYS A 205 -20.38 19.46 -4.03
C LYS A 205 -20.07 18.04 -3.58
N LYS A 206 -20.69 17.07 -4.25
CA LYS A 206 -20.44 15.63 -4.13
C LYS A 206 -18.94 15.32 -4.16
N ASN A 207 -18.31 15.23 -2.99
CA ASN A 207 -17.03 14.55 -2.83
C ASN A 207 -17.33 13.21 -2.16
N ASN A 208 -17.30 12.17 -2.99
CA ASN A 208 -17.53 10.77 -2.63
C ASN A 208 -16.36 10.25 -1.77
N LEU A 209 -16.34 10.60 -0.49
CA LEU A 209 -15.57 9.85 0.50
C LEU A 209 -16.23 8.48 0.69
N ASN A 210 -15.43 7.41 0.66
CA ASN A 210 -15.95 6.05 0.87
C ASN A 210 -16.48 5.91 2.30
N PHE A 211 -17.54 5.12 2.48
CA PHE A 211 -18.22 4.91 3.78
C PHE A 211 -17.23 4.57 4.91
N SER A 212 -16.20 3.77 4.61
CA SER A 212 -15.16 3.36 5.55
C SER A 212 -14.25 4.50 6.02
N GLU A 213 -13.95 5.48 5.16
CA GLU A 213 -13.12 6.66 5.50
C GLU A 213 -13.87 7.60 6.45
N ARG A 214 -15.20 7.70 6.29
CA ARG A 214 -16.08 8.42 7.22
C ARG A 214 -16.16 7.73 8.58
N GLU A 215 -16.24 6.41 8.59
CA GLU A 215 -16.39 5.62 9.81
C GLU A 215 -15.12 5.56 10.66
N THR A 216 -13.94 5.46 10.02
CA THR A 216 -12.64 5.51 10.71
C THR A 216 -12.35 6.90 11.28
N PHE A 217 -12.72 7.96 10.57
CA PHE A 217 -12.61 9.33 11.06
C PHE A 217 -13.47 9.56 12.31
N LEU A 218 -14.72 9.09 12.31
CA LEU A 218 -15.63 9.23 13.44
C LEU A 218 -15.21 8.40 14.66
N ARG A 219 -14.64 7.21 14.47
CA ARG A 219 -14.12 6.36 15.58
C ARG A 219 -12.85 6.91 16.22
N SER A 220 -12.10 7.78 15.54
CA SER A 220 -10.89 8.39 16.09
C SER A 220 -11.17 9.51 17.10
N PHE A 221 -12.36 10.14 17.02
CA PHE A 221 -12.83 11.13 17.99
C PHE A 221 -13.52 10.50 19.22
N SER A 222 -13.69 9.17 19.26
CA SER A 222 -14.40 8.47 20.33
C SER A 222 -13.52 7.89 21.44
N PHE A 223 -12.28 8.36 21.62
CA PHE A 223 -11.49 8.04 22.80
C PHE A 223 -10.95 9.30 23.48
N GLY A 224 -11.69 9.73 24.51
CA GLY A 224 -11.41 10.82 25.43
C GLY A 224 -12.70 11.30 26.10
N ASP A 225 -12.94 10.82 27.32
CA ASP A 225 -13.99 11.16 28.31
C ASP A 225 -15.46 11.18 27.85
N MET A 226 -16.00 9.98 27.61
CA MET A 226 -17.40 9.74 27.20
C MET A 226 -18.45 9.86 28.33
N ASP A 227 -18.04 10.05 29.58
CA ASP A 227 -18.96 9.98 30.73
C ASP A 227 -19.68 11.31 31.03
N SER A 228 -19.38 12.40 30.32
CA SER A 228 -19.90 13.75 30.66
C SER A 228 -21.05 14.26 29.78
N ILE A 229 -21.52 13.50 28.78
CA ILE A 229 -22.49 14.02 27.79
C ILE A 229 -23.89 13.38 27.98
N PRO A 230 -24.91 14.12 28.45
CA PRO A 230 -26.24 13.59 28.80
C PRO A 230 -27.09 13.13 27.59
N PHE A 231 -26.59 13.29 26.36
CA PHE A 231 -27.30 12.91 25.14
C PHE A 231 -27.22 11.40 24.82
N PHE A 232 -26.20 10.70 25.31
CA PHE A 232 -25.92 9.30 24.95
C PHE A 232 -26.82 8.27 25.65
N PHE A 233 -27.36 8.59 26.83
CA PHE A 233 -28.23 7.67 27.58
C PHE A 233 -29.54 7.36 26.86
N LYS A 234 -30.14 8.33 26.15
CA LYS A 234 -31.45 8.15 25.50
C LYS A 234 -31.41 7.30 24.22
N ILE A 235 -30.31 7.32 23.47
CA ILE A 235 -30.22 6.64 22.17
C ILE A 235 -29.90 5.15 22.33
N ARG A 236 -29.08 4.79 23.31
CA ARG A 236 -28.73 3.39 23.61
C ARG A 236 -29.97 2.59 24.02
N ASP A 237 -30.77 3.11 24.95
CA ASP A 237 -31.93 2.39 25.48
C ASP A 237 -33.06 2.29 24.43
N LEU A 238 -33.17 3.27 23.54
CA LEU A 238 -34.13 3.28 22.43
C LEU A 238 -33.74 2.27 21.33
N ALA A 239 -32.44 2.10 21.06
CA ALA A 239 -31.93 1.08 20.16
C ALA A 239 -32.09 -0.35 20.73
N TYR A 240 -31.90 -0.54 22.05
CA TYR A 240 -32.19 -1.80 22.73
C TYR A 240 -33.68 -2.14 22.74
N GLY A 241 -34.55 -1.15 22.92
CA GLY A 241 -36.00 -1.30 22.79
C GLY A 241 -36.41 -1.75 21.37
N LEU A 242 -35.87 -1.12 20.34
CA LEU A 242 -36.16 -1.44 18.94
C LEU A 242 -35.65 -2.82 18.49
N LEU A 243 -34.52 -3.28 19.03
CA LEU A 243 -33.98 -4.62 18.76
C LEU A 243 -34.83 -5.72 19.39
N ASN A 244 -35.43 -5.47 20.56
CA ASN A 244 -36.34 -6.42 21.22
C ASN A 244 -37.72 -6.53 20.53
N PHE A 245 -38.14 -5.53 19.73
CA PHE A 245 -39.40 -5.60 18.98
C PHE A 245 -39.34 -6.47 17.73
N LYS A 246 -38.14 -6.74 17.16
CA LYS A 246 -38.02 -7.55 15.93
C LYS A 246 -37.89 -9.07 16.18
N ASN A 247 -37.65 -9.52 17.41
CA ASN A 247 -37.41 -10.93 17.72
C ASN A 247 -38.60 -11.67 18.39
N GLN A 248 -39.83 -11.14 18.33
CA GLN A 248 -41.00 -11.83 18.92
C GLN A 248 -41.83 -12.71 17.98
N LYS A 249 -41.50 -12.86 16.69
CA LYS A 249 -42.23 -13.80 15.81
C LYS A 249 -41.30 -14.63 14.93
N LYS A 250 -40.80 -15.72 15.51
CA LYS A 250 -40.72 -17.07 14.91
C LYS A 250 -40.25 -18.03 16.01
N LYS A 251 -41.20 -18.46 16.86
CA LYS A 251 -41.03 -19.64 17.70
C LYS A 251 -41.19 -20.88 16.82
N ASN A 252 -40.15 -21.71 16.85
CA ASN A 252 -40.07 -23.16 16.66
C ASN A 252 -40.53 -23.72 15.31
N ILE A 253 -39.76 -24.71 14.81
CA ILE A 253 -40.24 -26.06 14.55
C ILE A 253 -39.06 -26.95 14.06
N PHE A 254 -38.86 -28.05 14.80
CA PHE A 254 -38.06 -29.27 14.59
C PHE A 254 -36.55 -29.29 14.84
N PHE A 255 -36.17 -30.47 15.38
CA PHE A 255 -34.99 -30.92 16.11
C PHE A 255 -33.63 -30.67 15.42
#